data_AF-A0A4U1JPB2-F1
#
_entry.id   AF-A0A4U1JPB2-F1
#
_cell.length_a   1.000
_cell.length_b   1.000
_cell.length_c   1.000
_cell.angle_alpha   90.00
_cell.angle_beta   90.00
_cell.angle_gamma   90.00
#
_symmetry.space_group_name_H-M   'P 1'
#
loop_
_entity.id
_entity.type
_entity.pdbx_description
1 polymer ?
#
loop_
_entity_poly.entity_id
_entity_poly.type
_entity_poly.pdbx_seq_one_letter_code
_entity_poly.pdbx_strand_id
1 'polypeptide(L)'
;MFAFDPLSYCLPITVLGFSLVLLRASAPGRYAPAGILLLVWIGVFLLHGLAAFFQIVPIYPIGMSGSLVLTAAVFSLCWSIVFFTKAFLQFSKRGAWTASPVPDPPQDHGISGMFLLFMVCYSLCALLYFYLVAMRIVGSGNVLGSLQLLRTNINYGGASWGFAGYAATPVTVFSAYALVVSSGKGHFRRLGVYTIILCAIAIAILSTQRTSFFMLLIVLAFASSRNGIPPLRTLVNLFIGMVIAFALIGALVGKIAAEGADVSSFLTSMFEAIVYYFITPLSAFDASRVWEVSTYDAGYVLRFFQEVLSRIGLDAGAQKELVMPFINVPVPTNVYTFGYVAFSDFGFLFPIYFMFVGLLVGFTFALPRRIPAARVLQGFCYYPIIMTLYQDQFLTIMSTWVQIIIVLGICHAFTNVERRREISLPDRRENSEHAEVSLQWKP
;
A
#
# COMPACT_ATOMS: atom_id res chain seq x y z
N MET A 1 28.01 9.21 -23.85
CA MET A 1 28.36 8.61 -22.56
C MET A 1 27.91 9.59 -21.49
N PHE A 2 26.93 9.25 -20.67
CA PHE A 2 26.45 10.16 -19.62
C PHE A 2 27.52 10.23 -18.52
N ALA A 3 28.02 11.43 -18.22
CA ALA A 3 28.99 11.62 -17.16
C ALA A 3 28.30 11.46 -15.80
N PHE A 4 28.91 10.68 -14.90
CA PHE A 4 28.45 10.58 -13.52
C PHE A 4 28.72 11.92 -12.81
N ASP A 5 27.67 12.53 -12.27
CA ASP A 5 27.76 13.74 -11.46
C ASP A 5 27.49 13.40 -9.98
N PRO A 6 28.49 13.42 -9.08
CA PRO A 6 28.29 13.12 -7.67
C PRO A 6 27.31 14.08 -6.99
N LEU A 7 27.20 15.33 -7.46
CA LEU A 7 26.31 16.33 -6.85
C LEU A 7 24.83 15.95 -7.03
N SER A 8 24.48 15.32 -8.16
CA SER A 8 23.13 14.81 -8.45
C SER A 8 22.63 13.79 -7.41
N TYR A 9 23.54 13.17 -6.64
CA TYR A 9 23.21 12.17 -5.63
C TYR A 9 23.45 12.67 -4.21
N CYS A 10 24.60 13.31 -3.95
CA CYS A 10 24.95 13.80 -2.63
C CYS A 10 23.97 14.87 -2.13
N LEU A 11 23.57 15.81 -2.99
CA LEU A 11 22.69 16.90 -2.57
C LEU A 11 21.30 16.39 -2.13
N PRO A 12 20.56 15.57 -2.91
CA PRO A 12 19.32 14.94 -2.43
C PRO A 12 19.50 14.20 -1.10
N ILE A 13 20.53 13.38 -0.97
CA ILE A 13 20.80 12.60 0.25
C ILE A 13 21.01 13.53 1.45
N THR A 14 21.77 14.62 1.30
CA THR A 14 22.00 15.60 2.37
C THR A 14 20.72 16.33 2.76
N VAL A 15 19.93 16.82 1.80
CA VAL A 15 18.68 17.56 2.06
C VAL A 15 17.64 16.67 2.75
N LEU A 16 17.44 15.44 2.24
CA LEU A 16 16.50 14.48 2.82
C LEU A 16 17.00 13.96 4.17
N GLY A 17 18.31 13.73 4.30
CA GLY A 17 18.95 13.31 5.56
C GLY A 17 18.82 14.36 6.66
N PHE A 18 19.04 15.64 6.34
CA PHE A 18 18.80 16.75 7.27
C PHE A 18 17.34 16.80 7.72
N SER A 19 16.39 16.68 6.78
CA SER A 19 14.95 16.61 7.10
C SER A 19 14.64 15.43 8.04
N LEU A 20 15.25 14.26 7.81
CA LEU A 20 15.06 13.09 8.66
C LEU A 20 15.56 13.31 10.09
N VAL A 21 16.73 13.96 10.25
CA VAL A 21 17.28 14.33 11.56
C VAL A 21 16.33 15.29 12.29
N LEU A 22 15.80 16.31 11.62
CA LEU A 22 14.83 17.24 12.21
C LEU A 22 13.53 16.53 12.65
N LEU A 23 13.00 15.60 11.85
CA LEU A 23 11.80 14.85 12.21
C LEU A 23 12.04 13.90 13.38
N ARG A 24 13.21 13.25 13.43
CA ARG A 24 13.59 12.38 14.55
C ARG A 24 13.83 13.17 15.85
N ALA A 25 14.45 14.35 15.76
CA ALA A 25 14.68 15.21 16.91
C ALA A 25 13.37 15.77 17.50
N SER A 26 12.38 16.05 16.65
CA SER A 26 11.10 16.64 17.09
C SER A 26 10.12 15.63 17.68
N ALA A 27 9.84 14.51 17.00
CA ALA A 27 8.94 13.45 17.49
C ALA A 27 9.05 12.16 16.65
N PRO A 28 9.95 11.21 16.99
CA PRO A 28 10.30 10.09 16.11
C PRO A 28 9.13 9.15 15.79
N GLY A 29 8.18 8.98 16.71
CA GLY A 29 6.99 8.15 16.49
C GLY A 29 5.82 8.86 15.81
N ARG A 30 5.71 10.19 15.95
CA ARG A 30 4.56 10.95 15.43
C ARG A 30 4.65 11.16 13.92
N TYR A 31 5.85 11.32 13.39
CA TYR A 31 6.11 11.58 11.97
C TYR A 31 6.65 10.36 11.23
N ALA A 32 6.31 9.16 11.73
CA ALA A 32 6.69 7.88 11.15
C ALA A 32 6.49 7.76 9.62
N PRO A 33 5.34 8.17 9.04
CA PRO A 33 5.11 8.07 7.59
C PRO A 33 6.08 8.94 6.78
N ALA A 34 6.30 10.16 7.22
CA ALA A 34 7.25 11.10 6.62
C ALA A 34 8.70 10.60 6.76
N GLY A 35 9.05 10.04 7.92
CA GLY A 35 10.37 9.43 8.14
C GLY A 35 10.63 8.22 7.23
N ILE A 36 9.63 7.36 7.03
CA ILE A 36 9.73 6.22 6.10
C ILE A 36 9.88 6.70 4.66
N LEU A 37 9.11 7.71 4.24
CA LEU A 37 9.25 8.32 2.92
C LEU A 37 10.69 8.81 2.69
N LEU A 38 11.26 9.57 3.64
CA LEU A 38 12.64 10.05 3.55
C LEU A 38 13.66 8.90 3.50
N LEU A 39 13.50 7.88 4.34
CA LEU A 39 14.41 6.72 4.35
C LEU A 39 14.39 5.95 3.03
N VAL A 40 13.19 5.73 2.45
CA VAL A 40 13.05 5.09 1.14
C VAL A 40 13.82 5.88 0.09
N TRP A 41 13.62 7.21 0.03
CA TRP A 41 14.24 8.05 -1.00
C TRP A 41 15.74 8.26 -0.81
N ILE A 42 16.24 8.37 0.42
CA ILE A 42 17.68 8.33 0.71
C ILE A 42 18.28 7.01 0.20
N GLY A 43 17.61 5.89 0.46
CA GLY A 43 18.01 4.58 -0.02
C GLY A 43 18.03 4.49 -1.54
N VAL A 44 17.01 5.02 -2.22
CA VAL A 44 16.91 5.04 -3.69
C VAL A 44 18.06 5.84 -4.31
N PHE A 45 18.31 7.08 -3.85
CA PHE A 45 19.43 7.88 -4.36
C PHE A 45 20.78 7.23 -4.09
N LEU A 46 20.97 6.66 -2.90
CA LEU A 46 22.22 5.98 -2.55
C LEU A 46 22.46 4.74 -3.44
N LEU A 47 21.46 3.87 -3.58
CA LEU A 47 21.58 2.65 -4.38
C LEU A 47 21.76 2.96 -5.87
N HIS A 48 21.02 3.95 -6.40
CA HIS A 48 21.19 4.39 -7.79
C HIS A 48 22.58 4.99 -8.03
N GLY A 49 23.03 5.86 -7.12
CA GLY A 49 24.36 6.48 -7.21
C GLY A 49 25.49 5.45 -7.16
N LEU A 50 25.40 4.46 -6.26
CA LEU A 50 26.37 3.36 -6.19
C LEU A 50 26.35 2.50 -7.45
N ALA A 51 25.16 2.15 -7.96
CA ALA A 51 25.04 1.38 -9.19
C ALA A 51 25.59 2.12 -10.41
N ALA A 52 25.37 3.44 -10.49
CA ALA A 52 25.89 4.29 -11.56
C ALA A 52 27.41 4.49 -11.47
N PHE A 53 27.92 4.75 -10.26
CA PHE A 53 29.35 4.98 -10.02
C PHE A 53 30.21 3.75 -10.31
N PHE A 54 29.80 2.59 -9.77
CA PHE A 54 30.53 1.34 -9.96
C PHE A 54 30.14 0.58 -11.23
N GLN A 55 29.19 1.11 -12.01
CA GLN A 55 28.66 0.45 -13.21
C GLN A 55 28.18 -0.99 -12.93
N ILE A 56 27.55 -1.21 -11.76
CA ILE A 56 27.06 -2.54 -11.33
C ILE A 56 26.08 -3.12 -12.35
N VAL A 57 25.25 -2.24 -12.91
CA VAL A 57 24.28 -2.53 -13.96
C VAL A 57 24.27 -1.40 -14.98
N PRO A 58 23.91 -1.68 -16.25
CA PRO A 58 23.76 -0.63 -17.24
C PRO A 58 22.55 0.25 -16.87
N ILE A 59 22.81 1.43 -16.32
CA ILE A 59 21.81 2.45 -16.00
C ILE A 59 22.26 3.83 -16.48
N TYR A 60 21.31 4.70 -16.81
CA TYR A 60 21.64 6.11 -17.04
C TYR A 60 21.72 6.85 -15.70
N PRO A 61 22.82 7.56 -15.40
CA PRO A 61 22.89 8.40 -14.22
C PRO A 61 21.83 9.50 -14.31
N ILE A 62 21.28 9.91 -13.17
CA ILE A 62 20.28 10.99 -13.12
C ILE A 62 20.99 12.36 -13.22
N GLY A 63 20.45 13.24 -14.07
CA GLY A 63 20.90 14.62 -14.15
C GLY A 63 20.55 15.44 -12.89
N MET A 64 21.29 16.54 -12.68
CA MET A 64 21.08 17.43 -11.53
C MET A 64 19.66 18.03 -11.51
N SER A 65 19.11 18.35 -12.67
CA SER A 65 17.74 18.89 -12.77
C SER A 65 16.70 17.87 -12.30
N GLY A 66 16.75 16.64 -12.83
CA GLY A 66 15.82 15.58 -12.42
C GLY A 66 15.94 15.24 -10.93
N SER A 67 17.17 15.22 -10.40
CA SER A 67 17.39 14.93 -8.97
C SER A 67 16.86 16.03 -8.06
N LEU A 68 17.05 17.31 -8.40
CA LEU A 68 16.51 18.45 -7.66
C LEU A 68 14.98 18.46 -7.67
N VAL A 69 14.40 18.25 -8.85
CA VAL A 69 12.94 18.22 -9.06
C VAL A 69 12.31 17.11 -8.23
N LEU A 70 12.88 15.91 -8.24
CA LEU A 70 12.38 14.78 -7.46
C LEU A 70 12.61 14.97 -5.96
N THR A 71 13.73 15.57 -5.57
CA THR A 71 13.99 15.96 -4.17
C THR A 71 12.92 16.94 -3.67
N ALA A 72 12.55 17.94 -4.50
CA ALA A 72 11.50 18.89 -4.17
C ALA A 72 10.13 18.21 -4.04
N ALA A 73 9.81 17.23 -4.89
CA ALA A 73 8.60 16.40 -4.77
C ALA A 73 8.55 15.62 -3.45
N VAL A 74 9.63 14.91 -3.10
CA VAL A 74 9.73 14.14 -1.85
C VAL A 74 9.63 15.08 -0.64
N PHE A 75 10.33 16.21 -0.68
CA PHE A 75 10.32 17.22 0.37
C PHE A 75 8.91 17.81 0.55
N SER A 76 8.23 18.19 -0.54
CA SER A 76 6.88 18.73 -0.51
C SER A 76 5.88 17.76 0.12
N LEU A 77 5.89 16.49 -0.32
CA LEU A 77 5.03 15.45 0.25
C LEU A 77 5.35 15.20 1.73
N CYS A 78 6.63 15.09 2.08
CA CYS A 78 7.10 14.85 3.45
C CYS A 78 6.62 15.95 4.40
N TRP A 79 6.89 17.22 4.07
CA TRP A 79 6.54 18.34 4.95
C TRP A 79 5.04 18.62 4.96
N SER A 80 4.33 18.34 3.86
CA SER A 80 2.86 18.37 3.85
C SER A 80 2.27 17.37 4.84
N ILE A 81 2.73 16.10 4.83
CA ILE A 81 2.30 15.08 5.80
C ILE A 81 2.55 15.57 7.23
N VAL A 82 3.74 16.11 7.51
CA VAL A 82 4.11 16.61 8.84
C VAL A 82 3.22 17.76 9.29
N PHE A 83 3.02 18.75 8.41
CA PHE A 83 2.20 19.93 8.67
C PHE A 83 0.76 19.53 8.97
N PHE A 84 0.10 18.78 8.08
CA PHE A 84 -1.30 18.41 8.26
C PHE A 84 -1.51 17.43 9.41
N THR A 85 -0.60 16.47 9.63
CA THR A 85 -0.68 15.61 10.83
C THR A 85 -0.66 16.47 12.09
N LYS A 86 0.24 17.46 12.18
CA LYS A 86 0.31 18.37 13.33
C LYS A 86 -0.94 19.22 13.46
N ALA A 87 -1.44 19.79 12.37
CA ALA A 87 -2.66 20.61 12.35
C ALA A 87 -3.89 19.81 12.82
N PHE A 88 -4.13 18.63 12.23
CA PHE A 88 -5.25 17.77 12.62
C PHE A 88 -5.12 17.26 14.05
N LEU A 89 -3.91 16.97 14.53
CA LEU A 89 -3.71 16.61 15.95
C LEU A 89 -4.03 17.78 16.90
N GLN A 90 -3.82 19.03 16.51
CA GLN A 90 -4.24 20.18 17.32
C GLN A 90 -5.77 20.29 17.40
N PHE A 91 -6.47 20.04 16.29
CA PHE A 91 -7.93 19.96 16.27
C PHE A 91 -8.45 18.74 17.07
N SER A 92 -7.80 17.58 16.94
CA SER A 92 -8.21 16.35 17.63
C SER A 92 -7.97 16.41 19.14
N LYS A 93 -6.98 17.19 19.62
CA LYS A 93 -6.72 17.39 21.05
C LYS A 93 -7.86 18.04 21.83
N ARG A 94 -8.75 18.80 21.16
CA ARG A 94 -10.00 19.27 21.79
C ARG A 94 -11.05 18.17 21.93
N GLY A 95 -10.89 17.03 21.25
CA GLY A 95 -11.71 15.84 21.41
C GLY A 95 -10.95 14.70 22.08
N ALA A 96 -10.70 14.79 23.40
CA ALA A 96 -10.38 13.75 24.41
C ALA A 96 -9.67 12.40 24.06
N TRP A 97 -9.19 12.13 22.84
CA TRP A 97 -9.02 10.76 22.34
C TRP A 97 -7.60 10.37 21.89
N THR A 98 -6.61 11.27 21.86
CA THR A 98 -5.37 11.03 21.08
C THR A 98 -4.03 11.26 21.81
N ALA A 99 -3.99 11.49 23.12
CA ALA A 99 -2.76 11.95 23.77
C ALA A 99 -2.18 11.06 24.88
N SER A 100 -2.68 9.84 25.11
CA SER A 100 -2.00 8.95 26.05
C SER A 100 -0.92 8.12 25.32
N PRO A 101 0.38 8.30 25.63
CA PRO A 101 1.44 7.36 25.23
C PRO A 101 1.34 6.03 26.00
N VAL A 102 0.45 5.94 27.00
CA VAL A 102 0.12 4.70 27.67
C VAL A 102 -0.82 3.92 26.75
N PRO A 103 -0.48 2.67 26.35
CA PRO A 103 -1.47 1.81 25.73
C PRO A 103 -2.58 1.60 26.74
N ASP A 104 -3.72 2.28 26.55
CA ASP A 104 -4.95 1.86 27.22
C ASP A 104 -5.05 0.34 27.01
N PRO A 105 -5.39 -0.45 28.05
CA PRO A 105 -5.58 -1.88 27.91
C PRO A 105 -6.48 -2.09 26.69
N PRO A 106 -6.12 -3.01 25.77
CA PRO A 106 -6.84 -3.18 24.53
C PRO A 106 -8.32 -3.29 24.88
N GLN A 107 -9.12 -2.30 24.48
CA GLN A 107 -10.55 -2.47 24.53
C GLN A 107 -10.81 -3.72 23.70
N ASP A 108 -11.45 -4.72 24.32
CA ASP A 108 -11.76 -6.00 23.68
C ASP A 108 -12.74 -5.75 22.53
N HIS A 109 -12.20 -5.32 21.40
CA HIS A 109 -12.94 -5.25 20.17
C HIS A 109 -13.09 -6.71 19.69
N GLY A 110 -14.28 -7.26 19.89
CA GLY A 110 -14.73 -8.54 19.36
C GLY A 110 -15.15 -8.43 17.90
N ILE A 111 -14.68 -9.31 17.01
CA ILE A 111 -15.43 -9.62 15.79
C ILE A 111 -16.39 -10.75 16.18
N SER A 112 -17.67 -10.56 15.90
CA SER A 112 -18.68 -11.60 16.13
C SER A 112 -18.35 -12.84 15.32
N GLY A 113 -18.62 -14.03 15.88
CA GLY A 113 -18.35 -15.29 15.17
C GLY A 113 -19.04 -15.35 13.81
N MET A 114 -20.28 -14.82 13.74
CA MET A 114 -21.07 -14.74 12.50
C MET A 114 -20.44 -13.81 11.47
N PHE A 115 -19.92 -12.65 11.88
CA PHE A 115 -19.30 -11.72 10.95
C PHE A 115 -17.93 -12.24 10.45
N LEU A 116 -17.17 -12.92 11.30
CA LEU A 116 -15.96 -13.63 10.86
C LEU A 116 -16.29 -14.73 9.85
N LEU A 117 -17.34 -15.53 10.10
CA LEU A 117 -17.79 -16.56 9.15
C LEU A 117 -18.19 -15.93 7.80
N PHE A 118 -18.91 -14.81 7.82
CA PHE A 118 -19.24 -14.06 6.60
C PHE A 118 -17.98 -13.64 5.83
N MET A 119 -16.96 -13.07 6.49
CA MET A 119 -15.70 -12.70 5.84
C MET A 119 -15.01 -13.91 5.22
N VAL A 120 -15.00 -15.07 5.90
CA VAL A 120 -14.44 -16.32 5.39
C VAL A 120 -15.19 -16.80 4.14
N CYS A 121 -16.52 -16.88 4.22
CA CYS A 121 -17.36 -17.28 3.09
C CYS A 121 -17.17 -16.34 1.89
N TYR A 122 -17.17 -15.02 2.12
CA TYR A 122 -16.91 -14.04 1.07
C TYR A 122 -15.54 -14.26 0.43
N SER A 123 -14.49 -14.48 1.23
CA SER A 123 -13.13 -14.65 0.72
C SER A 123 -12.98 -15.93 -0.12
N LEU A 124 -13.65 -17.01 0.28
CA LEU A 124 -13.70 -18.26 -0.49
C LEU A 124 -14.47 -18.08 -1.80
N CYS A 125 -15.63 -17.43 -1.77
CA CYS A 125 -16.41 -17.12 -2.97
C CYS A 125 -15.66 -16.19 -3.92
N ALA A 126 -14.95 -15.17 -3.40
CA ALA A 126 -14.13 -14.26 -4.18
C ALA A 126 -12.97 -15.00 -4.86
N LEU A 127 -12.28 -15.89 -4.14
CA LEU A 127 -11.21 -16.72 -4.70
C LEU A 127 -11.75 -17.64 -5.81
N LEU A 128 -12.87 -18.32 -5.56
CA LEU A 128 -13.51 -19.17 -6.56
C LEU A 128 -13.89 -18.36 -7.80
N TYR A 129 -14.51 -17.18 -7.62
CA TYR A 129 -14.88 -16.31 -8.73
C TYR A 129 -13.66 -15.84 -9.54
N PHE A 130 -12.57 -15.46 -8.86
CA PHE A 130 -11.30 -15.10 -9.50
C PHE A 130 -10.74 -16.26 -10.33
N TYR A 131 -10.78 -17.48 -9.79
CA TYR A 131 -10.32 -18.68 -10.47
C TYR A 131 -11.18 -19.01 -11.70
N LEU A 132 -12.51 -18.91 -11.61
CA LEU A 132 -13.41 -19.12 -12.74
C LEU A 132 -13.16 -18.11 -13.87
N VAL A 133 -12.95 -16.83 -13.53
CA VAL A 133 -12.59 -15.80 -14.52
C VAL A 133 -11.23 -16.08 -15.14
N ALA A 134 -10.25 -16.50 -14.34
CA ALA A 134 -8.92 -16.86 -14.85
C ALA A 134 -8.98 -18.07 -15.82
N MET A 135 -9.76 -19.11 -15.49
CA MET A 135 -10.01 -20.23 -16.40
C MET A 135 -10.64 -19.78 -17.72
N ARG A 136 -11.60 -18.85 -17.66
CA ARG A 136 -12.22 -18.28 -18.87
C ARG A 136 -11.22 -17.51 -19.74
N ILE A 137 -10.36 -16.70 -19.12
CA ILE A 137 -9.36 -15.89 -19.85
C ILE A 137 -8.29 -16.78 -20.49
N VAL A 138 -7.89 -17.86 -19.82
CA VAL A 138 -6.87 -18.79 -20.31
C VAL A 138 -7.45 -19.81 -21.30
N GLY A 139 -8.72 -20.20 -21.13
CA GLY A 139 -9.33 -21.30 -21.87
C GLY A 139 -8.90 -22.70 -21.39
N SER A 140 -8.34 -22.81 -20.19
CA SER A 140 -7.84 -24.07 -19.61
C SER A 140 -8.16 -24.19 -18.13
N GLY A 141 -8.39 -25.42 -17.66
CA GLY A 141 -8.52 -25.74 -16.24
C GLY A 141 -7.20 -25.63 -15.47
N ASN A 142 -6.04 -25.68 -16.14
CA ASN A 142 -4.74 -25.52 -15.49
C ASN A 142 -4.30 -24.04 -15.47
N VAL A 143 -4.99 -23.23 -14.66
CA VAL A 143 -4.69 -21.79 -14.54
C VAL A 143 -3.28 -21.54 -14.01
N LEU A 144 -2.83 -22.31 -13.02
CA LEU A 144 -1.52 -22.13 -12.38
C LEU A 144 -0.37 -22.42 -13.35
N GLY A 145 -0.49 -23.44 -14.20
CA GLY A 145 0.47 -23.70 -15.27
C GLY A 145 0.41 -22.67 -16.42
N SER A 146 -0.64 -21.85 -16.47
CA SER A 146 -0.89 -20.90 -17.55
C SER A 146 -0.84 -19.44 -17.10
N LEU A 147 -0.19 -19.14 -15.96
CA LEU A 147 -0.14 -17.77 -15.41
C LEU A 147 0.54 -16.78 -16.37
N GLN A 148 1.51 -17.23 -17.17
CA GLN A 148 2.12 -16.41 -18.21
C GLN A 148 1.09 -16.03 -19.28
N LEU A 149 0.32 -17.00 -19.79
CA LEU A 149 -0.72 -16.76 -20.80
C LEU A 149 -1.82 -15.85 -20.23
N LEU A 150 -2.27 -16.11 -19.00
CA LEU A 150 -3.23 -15.27 -18.28
C LEU A 150 -2.76 -13.80 -18.25
N ARG A 151 -1.51 -13.57 -17.86
CA ARG A 151 -0.93 -12.22 -17.81
C ARG A 151 -0.84 -11.58 -19.18
N THR A 152 -0.41 -12.33 -20.20
CA THR A 152 -0.33 -11.84 -21.58
C THR A 152 -1.70 -11.44 -22.10
N ASN A 153 -2.74 -12.24 -21.86
CA ASN A 153 -4.10 -11.94 -22.27
C ASN A 153 -4.67 -10.69 -21.57
N ILE A 154 -4.39 -10.52 -20.28
CA ILE A 154 -4.84 -9.34 -19.52
C ILE A 154 -4.12 -8.07 -19.98
N ASN A 155 -2.80 -8.13 -20.18
CA ASN A 155 -2.01 -6.95 -20.49
C ASN A 155 -2.05 -6.55 -21.97
N TYR A 156 -2.15 -7.53 -22.88
CA TYR A 156 -1.99 -7.31 -24.32
C TYR A 156 -3.14 -7.89 -25.15
N GLY A 157 -3.86 -8.90 -24.63
CA GLY A 157 -4.98 -9.55 -25.33
C GLY A 157 -6.34 -8.90 -25.10
N GLY A 158 -6.41 -7.75 -24.42
CA GLY A 158 -7.65 -7.05 -24.11
C GLY A 158 -8.56 -7.76 -23.10
N ALA A 159 -8.09 -8.85 -22.48
CA ALA A 159 -8.84 -9.53 -21.44
C ALA A 159 -8.90 -8.66 -20.17
N SER A 160 -9.96 -8.79 -19.40
CA SER A 160 -10.15 -8.02 -18.17
C SER A 160 -10.68 -8.92 -17.06
N TRP A 161 -10.25 -8.64 -15.83
CA TRP A 161 -10.83 -9.24 -14.63
C TRP A 161 -12.30 -8.85 -14.44
N GLY A 162 -12.77 -7.77 -15.09
CA GLY A 162 -14.14 -7.29 -14.95
C GLY A 162 -14.53 -7.07 -13.49
N PHE A 163 -15.70 -7.58 -13.10
CA PHE A 163 -16.17 -7.48 -11.72
C PHE A 163 -15.33 -8.28 -10.71
N ALA A 164 -14.59 -9.32 -11.14
CA ALA A 164 -13.76 -10.10 -10.23
C ALA A 164 -12.65 -9.24 -9.61
N GLY A 165 -12.09 -8.29 -10.35
CA GLY A 165 -11.06 -7.37 -9.85
C GLY A 165 -11.50 -6.60 -8.60
N TYR A 166 -12.78 -6.26 -8.49
CA TYR A 166 -13.35 -5.55 -7.33
C TYR A 166 -13.54 -6.43 -6.10
N ALA A 167 -13.54 -7.76 -6.25
CA ALA A 167 -13.64 -8.68 -5.12
C ALA A 167 -12.31 -8.86 -4.36
N ALA A 168 -11.17 -8.51 -4.98
CA ALA A 168 -9.85 -8.65 -4.34
C ALA A 168 -9.65 -7.65 -3.19
N THR A 169 -10.00 -6.38 -3.39
CA THR A 169 -9.80 -5.31 -2.38
C THR A 169 -10.48 -5.63 -1.05
N PRO A 170 -11.77 -6.04 -1.01
CA PRO A 170 -12.42 -6.41 0.24
C PRO A 170 -11.72 -7.56 0.96
N VAL A 171 -11.22 -8.57 0.26
CA VAL A 171 -10.48 -9.69 0.87
C VAL A 171 -9.17 -9.22 1.50
N THR A 172 -8.44 -8.30 0.86
CA THR A 172 -7.27 -7.65 1.45
C THR A 172 -7.63 -6.84 2.71
N VAL A 173 -8.72 -6.08 2.68
CA VAL A 173 -9.21 -5.32 3.85
C VAL A 173 -9.61 -6.27 4.99
N PHE A 174 -10.35 -7.35 4.70
CA PHE A 174 -10.73 -8.36 5.68
C PHE A 174 -9.51 -9.02 6.31
N SER A 175 -8.48 -9.34 5.51
CA SER A 175 -7.22 -9.94 6.00
C SER A 175 -6.57 -9.07 7.08
N ALA A 176 -6.42 -7.78 6.79
CA ALA A 176 -5.82 -6.81 7.71
C ALA A 176 -6.70 -6.54 8.93
N TYR A 177 -7.99 -6.33 8.73
CA TYR A 177 -8.94 -6.01 9.79
C TYR A 177 -9.13 -7.18 10.75
N ALA A 178 -9.33 -8.39 10.23
CA ALA A 178 -9.48 -9.59 11.04
C ALA A 178 -8.23 -9.85 11.88
N LEU A 179 -7.02 -9.71 11.31
CA LEU A 179 -5.76 -9.86 12.03
C LEU A 179 -5.62 -8.86 13.20
N VAL A 180 -5.98 -7.59 12.97
CA VAL A 180 -5.90 -6.55 14.00
C VAL A 180 -6.85 -6.84 15.16
N VAL A 181 -8.07 -7.30 14.88
CA VAL A 181 -9.13 -7.49 15.89
C VAL A 181 -9.11 -8.89 16.52
N SER A 182 -8.47 -9.89 15.90
CA SER A 182 -8.42 -11.27 16.41
C SER A 182 -7.22 -11.59 17.32
N SER A 183 -6.34 -10.61 17.56
CA SER A 183 -5.13 -10.80 18.38
C SER A 183 -5.48 -11.29 19.80
N GLY A 184 -5.03 -12.49 20.17
CA GLY A 184 -5.24 -13.08 21.51
C GLY A 184 -6.42 -14.05 21.66
N LYS A 185 -7.20 -14.31 20.61
CA LYS A 185 -8.41 -15.16 20.70
C LYS A 185 -8.13 -16.66 20.43
N GLY A 186 -9.11 -17.51 20.74
CA GLY A 186 -9.05 -18.97 20.64
C GLY A 186 -8.76 -19.51 19.23
N HIS A 187 -8.34 -20.78 19.16
CA HIS A 187 -7.78 -21.41 17.95
C HIS A 187 -8.71 -21.32 16.71
N PHE A 188 -10.01 -21.59 16.87
CA PHE A 188 -10.99 -21.52 15.77
C PHE A 188 -11.09 -20.15 15.10
N ARG A 189 -11.02 -19.06 15.88
CA ARG A 189 -11.03 -17.69 15.31
C ARG A 189 -9.77 -17.42 14.50
N ARG A 190 -8.61 -17.94 14.95
CA ARG A 190 -7.34 -17.82 14.22
C ARG A 190 -7.38 -18.57 12.89
N LEU A 191 -7.99 -19.76 12.86
CA LEU A 191 -8.17 -20.51 11.62
C LEU A 191 -8.92 -19.69 10.57
N GLY A 192 -10.05 -19.07 10.93
CA GLY A 192 -10.80 -18.20 10.01
C GLY A 192 -9.97 -17.02 9.48
N VAL A 193 -9.19 -16.37 10.33
CA VAL A 193 -8.29 -15.27 9.90
C VAL A 193 -7.22 -15.78 8.94
N TYR A 194 -6.58 -16.92 9.21
CA TYR A 194 -5.59 -17.49 8.32
C TYR A 194 -6.20 -17.94 6.99
N THR A 195 -7.43 -18.45 6.98
CA THR A 195 -8.15 -18.75 5.73
C THR A 195 -8.33 -17.50 4.88
N ILE A 196 -8.77 -16.38 5.46
CA ILE A 196 -8.93 -15.10 4.74
C ILE A 196 -7.58 -14.63 4.16
N ILE A 197 -6.51 -14.69 4.94
CA ILE A 197 -5.16 -14.31 4.49
C ILE A 197 -4.68 -15.21 3.35
N LEU A 198 -4.89 -16.53 3.45
CA LEU A 198 -4.53 -17.48 2.39
C LEU A 198 -5.32 -17.22 1.10
N CYS A 199 -6.61 -16.89 1.21
CA CYS A 199 -7.41 -16.45 0.06
C CYS A 199 -6.85 -15.17 -0.56
N ALA A 200 -6.45 -14.18 0.24
CA ALA A 200 -5.85 -12.94 -0.27
C ALA A 200 -4.53 -13.21 -1.02
N ILE A 201 -3.68 -14.09 -0.49
CA ILE A 201 -2.43 -14.52 -1.12
C ILE A 201 -2.73 -15.24 -2.45
N ALA A 202 -3.67 -16.18 -2.46
CA ALA A 202 -4.06 -16.91 -3.66
C ALA A 202 -4.64 -15.97 -4.75
N ILE A 203 -5.50 -15.02 -4.37
CA ILE A 203 -6.02 -13.99 -5.29
C ILE A 203 -4.87 -13.12 -5.82
N ALA A 204 -3.92 -12.71 -4.96
CA ALA A 204 -2.78 -11.92 -5.40
C ALA A 204 -1.91 -12.69 -6.42
N ILE A 205 -1.67 -13.98 -6.22
CA ILE A 205 -0.97 -14.84 -7.18
C ILE A 205 -1.74 -14.97 -8.50
N LEU A 206 -3.04 -15.30 -8.44
CA LEU A 206 -3.91 -15.44 -9.61
C LEU A 206 -4.02 -14.14 -10.41
N SER A 207 -4.01 -12.98 -9.73
CA SER A 207 -4.03 -11.68 -10.39
C SER A 207 -2.79 -11.43 -11.24
N THR A 208 -1.68 -12.15 -10.98
CA THR A 208 -0.34 -11.95 -11.54
C THR A 208 0.27 -10.55 -11.27
N GLN A 209 -0.42 -9.72 -10.49
CA GLN A 209 -0.04 -8.34 -10.18
C GLN A 209 0.77 -8.29 -8.89
N ARG A 210 2.04 -7.85 -9.02
CA ARG A 210 2.95 -7.61 -7.88
C ARG A 210 2.38 -6.59 -6.89
N THR A 211 1.68 -5.58 -7.41
CA THR A 211 0.99 -4.51 -6.69
C THR A 211 0.09 -5.04 -5.57
N SER A 212 -0.80 -5.99 -5.89
CA SER A 212 -1.74 -6.60 -4.94
C SER A 212 -1.03 -7.35 -3.81
N PHE A 213 0.04 -8.07 -4.17
CA PHE A 213 0.85 -8.81 -3.19
C PHE A 213 1.60 -7.87 -2.23
N PHE A 214 2.22 -6.82 -2.76
CA PHE A 214 2.93 -5.82 -1.96
C PHE A 214 1.97 -5.04 -1.06
N MET A 215 0.78 -4.68 -1.57
CA MET A 215 -0.26 -4.04 -0.76
C MET A 215 -0.66 -4.92 0.42
N LEU A 216 -0.95 -6.21 0.18
CA LEU A 216 -1.29 -7.15 1.24
C LEU A 216 -0.18 -7.23 2.31
N LEU A 217 1.06 -7.48 1.91
CA LEU A 217 2.17 -7.63 2.86
C LEU A 217 2.43 -6.36 3.67
N ILE A 218 2.47 -5.20 3.01
CA ILE A 218 2.72 -3.91 3.66
C ILE A 218 1.59 -3.61 4.65
N VAL A 219 0.32 -3.76 4.23
CA VAL A 219 -0.83 -3.51 5.11
C VAL A 219 -0.80 -4.44 6.31
N LEU A 220 -0.57 -5.74 6.12
CA LEU A 220 -0.50 -6.69 7.24
C LEU A 220 0.60 -6.32 8.24
N ALA A 221 1.78 -5.95 7.76
CA ALA A 221 2.90 -5.55 8.62
C ALA A 221 2.60 -4.26 9.42
N PHE A 222 2.10 -3.21 8.75
CA PHE A 222 1.90 -1.91 9.37
C PHE A 222 0.59 -1.80 10.18
N ALA A 223 -0.47 -2.51 9.78
CA ALA A 223 -1.71 -2.58 10.54
C ALA A 223 -1.55 -3.40 11.83
N SER A 224 -0.76 -4.48 11.80
CA SER A 224 -0.48 -5.30 13.00
C SER A 224 0.53 -4.65 13.96
N SER A 225 1.33 -3.68 13.51
CA SER A 225 2.25 -2.97 14.39
C SER A 225 1.52 -2.11 15.43
N ARG A 226 1.86 -2.31 16.70
CA ARG A 226 1.34 -1.52 17.84
C ARG A 226 1.79 -0.05 17.76
N ASN A 227 3.05 0.20 17.40
CA ASN A 227 3.68 1.51 17.45
C ASN A 227 3.58 2.31 16.15
N GLY A 228 2.78 1.85 15.18
CA GLY A 228 2.67 2.48 13.86
C GLY A 228 3.77 2.09 12.90
N ILE A 229 5.00 1.90 13.36
CA ILE A 229 6.11 1.34 12.59
C ILE A 229 6.39 -0.09 13.08
N PRO A 230 6.45 -1.11 12.20
CA PRO A 230 6.91 -2.44 12.58
C PRO A 230 8.35 -2.40 13.12
N PRO A 231 8.73 -3.28 14.05
CA PRO A 231 10.13 -3.37 14.46
C PRO A 231 11.00 -3.73 13.26
N LEU A 232 12.29 -3.34 13.29
CA LEU A 232 13.22 -3.54 12.17
C LEU A 232 13.23 -5.00 11.67
N ARG A 233 13.17 -5.99 12.58
CA ARG A 233 13.07 -7.41 12.22
C ARG A 233 11.86 -7.71 11.33
N THR A 234 10.70 -7.12 11.61
CA THR A 234 9.51 -7.28 10.78
C THR A 234 9.66 -6.57 9.44
N LEU A 235 10.30 -5.40 9.39
CA LEU A 235 10.59 -4.71 8.13
C LEU A 235 11.56 -5.50 7.24
N VAL A 236 12.60 -6.11 7.83
CA VAL A 236 13.52 -7.00 7.12
C VAL A 236 12.79 -8.23 6.59
N ASN A 237 11.97 -8.88 7.41
CA ASN A 237 11.16 -10.03 6.98
C ASN A 237 10.16 -9.64 5.88
N LEU A 238 9.55 -8.45 5.96
CA LEU A 238 8.67 -7.91 4.93
C LEU A 238 9.42 -7.73 3.62
N PHE A 239 10.61 -7.11 3.66
CA PHE A 239 11.46 -6.94 2.48
C PHE A 239 11.85 -8.27 1.84
N ILE A 240 12.31 -9.24 2.65
CA ILE A 240 12.63 -10.60 2.18
C ILE A 240 11.38 -11.25 1.56
N GLY A 241 10.22 -11.15 2.21
CA GLY A 241 8.96 -11.67 1.68
C GLY A 241 8.56 -11.05 0.35
N MET A 242 8.76 -9.74 0.18
CA MET A 242 8.53 -9.04 -1.09
C MET A 242 9.49 -9.51 -2.18
N VAL A 243 10.77 -9.71 -1.87
CA VAL A 243 11.78 -10.25 -2.81
C VAL A 243 11.42 -11.67 -3.24
N ILE A 244 11.10 -12.55 -2.30
CA ILE A 244 10.69 -13.94 -2.58
C ILE A 244 9.43 -13.94 -3.45
N ALA A 245 8.43 -13.13 -3.12
CA ALA A 245 7.21 -13.04 -3.90
C ALA A 245 7.45 -12.50 -5.32
N PHE A 246 8.33 -11.50 -5.45
CA PHE A 246 8.74 -10.97 -6.74
C PHE A 246 9.40 -12.06 -7.60
N ALA A 247 10.33 -12.82 -7.01
CA ALA A 247 11.02 -13.91 -7.67
C ALA A 247 10.07 -15.04 -8.06
N LEU A 248 9.20 -15.47 -7.13
CA LEU A 248 8.24 -16.54 -7.36
C LEU A 248 7.25 -16.17 -8.47
N ILE A 249 6.64 -14.98 -8.41
CA ILE A 249 5.71 -14.52 -9.46
C ILE A 249 6.46 -14.35 -10.78
N GLY A 250 7.70 -13.86 -10.76
CA GLY A 250 8.52 -13.74 -11.97
C GLY A 250 8.86 -15.10 -12.60
N ALA A 251 9.17 -16.10 -11.78
CA ALA A 251 9.43 -17.48 -12.20
C ALA A 251 8.16 -18.13 -12.78
N LEU A 252 7.03 -18.04 -12.06
CA LEU A 252 5.74 -18.62 -12.48
C LEU A 252 5.21 -18.00 -13.78
N VAL A 253 5.60 -16.77 -14.09
CA VAL A 253 5.22 -16.06 -15.33
C VAL A 253 6.25 -16.30 -16.45
N GLY A 254 7.27 -17.14 -16.22
CA GLY A 254 8.31 -17.45 -17.21
C GLY A 254 9.25 -16.26 -17.52
N LYS A 255 9.34 -15.27 -16.62
CA LYS A 255 10.20 -14.08 -16.82
C LYS A 255 11.63 -14.25 -16.29
N ILE A 256 11.85 -15.15 -15.34
CA ILE A 256 13.14 -15.26 -14.62
C ILE A 256 13.89 -16.56 -14.95
N ALA A 257 13.20 -17.62 -15.39
CA ALA A 257 13.82 -18.87 -15.81
C ALA A 257 13.27 -19.30 -17.17
N ALA A 258 14.17 -19.54 -18.12
CA ALA A 258 13.86 -20.40 -19.26
C ALA A 258 13.78 -21.86 -18.79
N GLU A 259 13.00 -22.68 -19.48
CA GLU A 259 12.97 -24.12 -19.21
C GLU A 259 14.39 -24.71 -19.35
N GLY A 260 14.88 -25.38 -18.30
CA GLY A 260 16.23 -25.95 -18.26
C GLY A 260 17.35 -25.02 -17.77
N ALA A 261 17.03 -23.82 -17.27
CA ALA A 261 18.03 -22.89 -16.73
C ALA A 261 18.66 -23.40 -15.41
N ASP A 262 19.99 -23.35 -15.32
CA ASP A 262 20.72 -23.68 -14.08
C ASP A 262 20.41 -22.70 -12.95
N VAL A 263 20.49 -23.15 -11.69
CA VAL A 263 20.22 -22.33 -10.48
C VAL A 263 21.01 -21.02 -10.47
N SER A 264 22.26 -21.04 -10.96
CA SER A 264 23.10 -19.83 -11.06
C SER A 264 22.51 -18.77 -12.00
N SER A 265 22.01 -19.21 -13.17
CA SER A 265 21.38 -18.32 -14.14
C SER A 265 20.05 -17.76 -13.64
N PHE A 266 19.28 -18.56 -12.89
CA PHE A 266 18.08 -18.11 -12.21
C PHE A 266 18.37 -17.02 -11.17
N LEU A 267 19.37 -17.23 -10.31
CA LEU A 267 19.76 -16.26 -9.28
C LEU A 267 20.28 -14.95 -9.89
N THR A 268 21.06 -15.03 -10.97
CA THR A 268 21.56 -13.87 -11.69
C THR A 268 20.41 -13.08 -12.31
N SER A 269 19.50 -13.76 -13.02
CA SER A 269 18.31 -13.14 -13.63
C SER A 269 17.38 -12.52 -12.59
N MET A 270 17.23 -13.17 -11.43
CA MET A 270 16.46 -12.65 -10.31
C MET A 270 17.09 -11.37 -9.74
N PHE A 271 18.41 -11.38 -9.51
CA PHE A 271 19.13 -10.22 -9.00
C PHE A 271 19.05 -9.05 -9.98
N GLU A 272 19.34 -9.28 -11.26
CA GLU A 272 19.20 -8.28 -12.32
C GLU A 272 17.77 -7.71 -12.37
N ALA A 273 16.75 -8.56 -12.36
CA ALA A 273 15.36 -8.10 -12.40
C ALA A 273 15.00 -7.24 -11.18
N ILE A 274 15.50 -7.56 -9.99
CA ILE A 274 15.29 -6.76 -8.78
C ILE A 274 16.01 -5.42 -8.91
N VAL A 275 17.29 -5.44 -9.28
CA VAL A 275 18.11 -4.24 -9.43
C VAL A 275 17.51 -3.31 -10.48
N TYR A 276 17.13 -3.83 -11.64
CA TYR A 276 16.47 -3.04 -12.67
C TYR A 276 15.15 -2.46 -12.18
N TYR A 277 14.31 -3.24 -11.52
CA TYR A 277 13.01 -2.76 -11.06
C TYR A 277 13.15 -1.66 -9.99
N PHE A 278 14.13 -1.75 -9.09
CA PHE A 278 14.35 -0.75 -8.04
C PHE A 278 15.06 0.52 -8.53
N ILE A 279 15.98 0.40 -9.49
CA ILE A 279 16.91 1.48 -9.86
C ILE A 279 16.49 2.19 -11.15
N THR A 280 15.98 1.47 -12.16
CA THR A 280 15.60 2.08 -13.45
C THR A 280 14.51 3.16 -13.36
N PRO A 281 13.56 3.18 -12.39
CA PRO A 281 12.56 4.24 -12.34
C PRO A 281 13.14 5.65 -12.24
N LEU A 282 14.28 5.80 -11.56
CA LEU A 282 14.94 7.09 -11.41
C LEU A 282 15.54 7.57 -12.74
N SER A 283 16.17 6.66 -13.48
CA SER A 283 16.68 6.91 -14.83
C SER A 283 15.54 7.18 -15.83
N ALA A 284 14.43 6.47 -15.71
CA ALA A 284 13.25 6.63 -16.57
C ALA A 284 12.57 7.98 -16.35
N PHE A 285 12.41 8.38 -15.09
CA PHE A 285 11.97 9.73 -14.75
C PHE A 285 12.85 10.75 -15.46
N ASP A 286 14.18 10.63 -15.31
CA ASP A 286 15.13 11.60 -15.88
C ASP A 286 15.06 11.65 -17.42
N ALA A 287 15.13 10.49 -18.07
CA ALA A 287 15.11 10.41 -19.53
C ALA A 287 13.77 10.86 -20.15
N SER A 288 12.66 10.76 -19.41
CA SER A 288 11.35 11.20 -19.89
C SER A 288 11.23 12.72 -20.05
N ARG A 289 12.07 13.50 -19.35
CA ARG A 289 12.02 14.97 -19.31
C ARG A 289 10.62 15.53 -19.01
N VAL A 290 9.82 14.79 -18.24
CA VAL A 290 8.44 15.18 -17.90
C VAL A 290 8.34 16.52 -17.16
N TRP A 291 9.42 16.95 -16.50
CA TRP A 291 9.49 18.27 -15.86
C TRP A 291 9.78 19.42 -16.84
N GLU A 292 10.20 19.14 -18.08
CA GLU A 292 10.37 20.14 -19.14
C GLU A 292 9.05 20.33 -19.91
N VAL A 293 8.33 19.24 -20.16
CA VAL A 293 7.10 19.23 -20.97
C VAL A 293 5.97 18.56 -20.19
N SER A 294 5.17 19.36 -19.52
CA SER A 294 3.99 18.91 -18.76
C SER A 294 2.71 19.10 -19.57
N THR A 295 1.74 18.19 -19.39
CA THR A 295 0.46 18.21 -20.13
C THR A 295 -0.60 19.08 -19.47
N TYR A 296 -0.53 19.31 -18.16
CA TYR A 296 -1.48 20.16 -17.41
C TYR A 296 -2.96 19.76 -17.54
N ASP A 297 -3.24 18.47 -17.75
CA ASP A 297 -4.56 17.93 -18.07
C ASP A 297 -5.17 17.08 -16.94
N ALA A 298 -4.43 16.88 -15.84
CA ALA A 298 -4.83 16.01 -14.72
C ALA A 298 -5.24 14.58 -15.15
N GLY A 299 -4.75 14.12 -16.31
CA GLY A 299 -5.22 12.89 -16.96
C GLY A 299 -4.84 11.61 -16.23
N TYR A 300 -3.82 11.63 -15.36
CA TYR A 300 -3.46 10.49 -14.52
C TYR A 300 -4.15 10.54 -13.15
N VAL A 301 -4.17 11.71 -12.52
CA VAL A 301 -4.67 11.92 -11.16
C VAL A 301 -6.19 11.91 -11.08
N LEU A 302 -6.88 12.54 -12.04
CA LEU A 302 -8.35 12.60 -12.08
C LEU A 302 -8.98 11.52 -12.96
N ARG A 303 -8.17 10.56 -13.43
CA ARG A 303 -8.61 9.51 -14.35
C ARG A 303 -9.87 8.78 -13.90
N PHE A 304 -9.98 8.45 -12.61
CA PHE A 304 -11.18 7.77 -12.10
C PHE A 304 -12.44 8.57 -12.39
N PHE A 305 -12.42 9.88 -12.14
CA PHE A 305 -13.55 10.75 -12.40
C PHE A 305 -13.80 10.94 -13.89
N GLN A 306 -12.74 11.07 -14.69
CA GLN A 306 -12.85 11.16 -16.15
C GLN A 306 -13.45 9.89 -16.76
N GLU A 307 -13.06 8.69 -16.31
CA GLU A 307 -13.68 7.42 -16.73
C GLU A 307 -15.15 7.33 -16.29
N VAL A 308 -15.50 7.81 -15.09
CA VAL A 308 -16.91 7.85 -14.67
C VAL A 308 -17.71 8.78 -15.58
N LEU A 309 -17.21 9.99 -15.84
CA LEU A 309 -17.84 10.98 -16.71
C LEU A 309 -18.01 10.46 -18.15
N SER A 310 -17.02 9.76 -18.68
CA SER A 310 -17.10 9.17 -20.02
C SER A 310 -18.12 8.05 -20.10
N ARG A 311 -18.23 7.20 -19.07
CA ARG A 311 -19.22 6.12 -18.98
C ARG A 311 -20.65 6.62 -18.88
N ILE A 312 -20.88 7.80 -18.33
CA ILE A 312 -22.21 8.45 -18.31
C ILE A 312 -22.45 9.39 -19.50
N GLY A 313 -21.51 9.46 -20.45
CA GLY A 313 -21.65 10.24 -21.68
C GLY A 313 -21.42 11.75 -21.53
N LEU A 314 -20.82 12.21 -20.43
CA LEU A 314 -20.49 13.62 -20.20
C LEU A 314 -19.10 14.03 -20.68
N ASP A 315 -18.21 13.06 -20.95
CA ASP A 315 -16.86 13.31 -21.47
C ASP A 315 -16.55 12.34 -22.63
N ALA A 316 -16.11 12.87 -23.76
CA ALA A 316 -15.68 12.07 -24.92
C ALA A 316 -14.14 11.95 -25.01
N GLY A 317 -13.42 12.50 -24.03
CA GLY A 317 -11.97 12.48 -23.99
C GLY A 317 -11.38 11.07 -23.90
N ALA A 318 -10.31 10.84 -24.66
CA ALA A 318 -9.50 9.63 -24.55
C ALA A 318 -8.81 9.59 -23.18
N GLN A 319 -9.03 8.50 -22.44
CA GLN A 319 -8.49 8.33 -21.10
C GLN A 319 -7.03 7.89 -21.17
N LYS A 320 -6.16 8.47 -20.33
CA LYS A 320 -4.77 8.02 -20.26
C LYS A 320 -4.69 6.58 -19.73
N GLU A 321 -3.83 5.78 -20.35
CA GLU A 321 -3.60 4.40 -19.92
C GLU A 321 -2.98 4.34 -18.51
N LEU A 322 -3.24 3.24 -17.77
CA LEU A 322 -2.70 3.09 -16.41
C LEU A 322 -1.24 2.70 -16.46
N VAL A 323 -0.94 1.87 -17.45
CA VAL A 323 0.39 1.42 -17.74
C VAL A 323 1.03 2.50 -18.57
N MET A 324 2.11 3.09 -18.05
CA MET A 324 2.87 4.09 -18.78
C MET A 324 3.54 3.45 -19.99
N PRO A 325 3.84 4.22 -21.05
CA PRO A 325 4.63 3.71 -22.17
C PRO A 325 6.02 3.26 -21.70
N PHE A 326 6.63 2.30 -22.40
CA PHE A 326 8.00 1.90 -22.11
C PHE A 326 8.99 2.96 -22.63
N ILE A 327 9.95 3.35 -21.79
CA ILE A 327 11.13 4.14 -22.20
C ILE A 327 12.37 3.28 -22.07
N ASN A 328 13.31 3.45 -23.00
CA ASN A 328 14.57 2.71 -22.97
C ASN A 328 15.62 3.46 -22.13
N VAL A 329 15.97 2.92 -20.97
CA VAL A 329 16.95 3.52 -20.06
C VAL A 329 17.87 2.51 -19.39
N PRO A 330 19.00 2.17 -20.03
CA PRO A 330 19.17 1.34 -21.24
C PRO A 330 18.47 -0.04 -21.21
N VAL A 331 17.70 -0.34 -20.16
CA VAL A 331 16.73 -1.44 -20.12
C VAL A 331 15.32 -0.82 -20.23
N PRO A 332 14.42 -1.38 -21.05
CA PRO A 332 13.07 -0.85 -21.19
C PRO A 332 12.29 -0.97 -19.88
N THR A 333 11.70 0.14 -19.43
CA THR A 333 10.85 0.18 -18.24
C THR A 333 9.66 1.09 -18.46
N ASN A 334 8.56 0.80 -17.77
CA ASN A 334 7.31 1.55 -17.81
C ASN A 334 6.97 2.16 -16.43
N VAL A 335 8.00 2.41 -15.64
CA VAL A 335 7.90 2.84 -14.24
C VAL A 335 8.78 4.08 -14.11
N TYR A 336 8.20 5.19 -13.62
CA TYR A 336 8.82 6.53 -13.71
C TYR A 336 8.83 7.27 -12.37
N THR A 337 8.71 6.55 -11.24
CA THR A 337 8.49 7.09 -9.89
C THR A 337 7.13 7.79 -9.73
N PHE A 338 6.78 8.15 -8.50
CA PHE A 338 5.60 8.99 -8.21
C PHE A 338 5.69 10.41 -8.77
N GLY A 339 6.91 10.93 -9.02
CA GLY A 339 7.10 12.26 -9.55
C GLY A 339 6.44 12.43 -10.91
N TYR A 340 6.58 11.44 -11.80
CA TYR A 340 6.13 11.53 -13.19
C TYR A 340 4.66 11.95 -13.31
N VAL A 341 3.77 11.30 -12.56
CA VAL A 341 2.33 11.60 -12.59
C VAL A 341 2.07 13.03 -12.15
N ALA A 342 2.66 13.47 -11.03
CA ALA A 342 2.48 14.82 -10.51
C ALA A 342 3.01 15.89 -11.47
N PHE A 343 4.17 15.67 -12.09
CA PHE A 343 4.75 16.61 -13.05
C PHE A 343 4.00 16.62 -14.37
N SER A 344 3.59 15.47 -14.90
CA SER A 344 2.81 15.42 -16.14
C SER A 344 1.51 16.22 -15.98
N ASP A 345 0.80 16.00 -14.88
CA ASP A 345 -0.53 16.56 -14.67
C ASP A 345 -0.53 18.00 -14.15
N PHE A 346 0.49 18.44 -13.40
CA PHE A 346 0.50 19.75 -12.75
C PHE A 346 1.74 20.60 -13.06
N GLY A 347 2.74 20.08 -13.77
CA GLY A 347 4.01 20.76 -14.03
C GLY A 347 4.62 21.36 -12.77
N PHE A 348 4.99 22.64 -12.79
CA PHE A 348 5.56 23.33 -11.62
C PHE A 348 4.57 23.53 -10.45
N LEU A 349 3.27 23.27 -10.65
CA LEU A 349 2.26 23.28 -9.59
C LEU A 349 2.19 21.95 -8.81
N PHE A 350 3.06 20.98 -9.11
CA PHE A 350 3.18 19.73 -8.36
C PHE A 350 3.24 19.88 -6.82
N PRO A 351 3.80 20.96 -6.21
CA PRO A 351 3.79 21.09 -4.75
C PRO A 351 2.37 21.24 -4.19
N ILE A 352 1.44 21.83 -4.95
CA ILE A 352 0.03 21.94 -4.55
C ILE A 352 -0.62 20.55 -4.54
N TYR A 353 -0.30 19.71 -5.53
CA TYR A 353 -0.73 18.32 -5.56
C TYR A 353 -0.24 17.55 -4.33
N PHE A 354 1.06 17.62 -4.00
CA PHE A 354 1.58 16.96 -2.80
C PHE A 354 1.12 17.61 -1.49
N MET A 355 0.76 18.89 -1.49
CA MET A 355 0.07 19.52 -0.38
C MET A 355 -1.28 18.83 -0.13
N PHE A 356 -2.08 18.60 -1.18
CA PHE A 356 -3.35 17.89 -1.09
C PHE A 356 -3.18 16.42 -0.66
N VAL A 357 -2.23 15.69 -1.26
CA VAL A 357 -1.95 14.30 -0.85
C VAL A 357 -1.52 14.23 0.62
N GLY A 358 -0.63 15.13 1.05
CA GLY A 358 -0.19 15.18 2.45
C GLY A 358 -1.30 15.62 3.42
N LEU A 359 -2.31 16.38 2.97
CA LEU A 359 -3.54 16.63 3.74
C LEU A 359 -4.29 15.33 4.00
N LEU A 360 -4.55 14.52 2.97
CA LEU A 360 -5.29 13.25 3.11
C LEU A 360 -4.53 12.24 3.98
N VAL A 361 -3.22 12.10 3.75
CA VAL A 361 -2.35 11.22 4.52
C VAL A 361 -2.21 11.73 5.96
N GLY A 362 -1.98 13.02 6.14
CA GLY A 362 -1.86 13.66 7.46
C GLY A 362 -3.14 13.54 8.29
N PHE A 363 -4.31 13.69 7.67
CA PHE A 363 -5.61 13.40 8.29
C PHE A 363 -5.69 11.95 8.77
N THR A 364 -5.35 11.00 7.89
CA THR A 364 -5.42 9.57 8.20
C THR A 364 -4.49 9.20 9.37
N PHE A 365 -3.28 9.75 9.41
CA PHE A 365 -2.33 9.51 10.49
C PHE A 365 -2.61 10.30 11.78
N ALA A 366 -3.49 11.31 11.72
CA ALA A 366 -4.04 11.94 12.92
C ALA A 366 -5.17 11.13 13.56
N LEU A 367 -5.76 10.15 12.85
CA LEU A 367 -6.79 9.28 13.41
C LEU A 367 -6.25 8.39 14.55
N PRO A 368 -7.03 8.14 15.61
CA PRO A 368 -6.59 7.35 16.75
C PRO A 368 -6.39 5.88 16.39
N ARG A 369 -5.16 5.36 16.54
CA ARG A 369 -4.80 3.95 16.29
C ARG A 369 -5.49 2.93 17.19
N ARG A 370 -6.16 3.35 18.27
CA ARG A 370 -7.00 2.46 19.07
C ARG A 370 -8.23 1.98 18.31
N ILE A 371 -8.72 2.76 17.35
CA ILE A 371 -9.81 2.35 16.47
C ILE A 371 -9.22 1.37 15.44
N PRO A 372 -9.69 0.11 15.37
CA PRO A 372 -9.15 -0.89 14.44
C PRO A 372 -9.20 -0.42 12.98
N ALA A 373 -10.29 0.25 12.59
CA ALA A 373 -10.44 0.83 11.27
C ALA A 373 -9.34 1.87 10.96
N ALA A 374 -9.14 2.86 11.83
CA ALA A 374 -8.08 3.85 11.63
C ALA A 374 -6.69 3.19 11.54
N ARG A 375 -6.43 2.16 12.37
CA ARG A 375 -5.15 1.42 12.34
C ARG A 375 -4.92 0.72 11.00
N VAL A 376 -5.94 0.05 10.47
CA VAL A 376 -5.88 -0.63 9.16
C VAL A 376 -5.73 0.39 8.03
N LEU A 377 -6.50 1.48 8.06
CA LEU A 377 -6.41 2.56 7.06
C LEU A 377 -5.00 3.17 7.01
N GLN A 378 -4.41 3.42 8.17
CA GLN A 378 -3.01 3.85 8.26
C GLN A 378 -2.04 2.82 7.68
N GLY A 379 -2.31 1.52 7.87
CA GLY A 379 -1.58 0.43 7.22
C GLY A 379 -1.65 0.51 5.70
N PHE A 380 -2.83 0.80 5.14
CA PHE A 380 -3.00 1.05 3.70
C PHE A 380 -2.25 2.30 3.24
N CYS A 381 -2.18 3.38 4.01
CA CYS A 381 -1.42 4.57 3.61
C CYS A 381 0.11 4.36 3.55
N TYR A 382 0.66 3.34 4.23
CA TYR A 382 2.08 2.99 4.06
C TYR A 382 2.38 2.36 2.70
N TYR A 383 1.39 1.73 2.06
CA TYR A 383 1.55 1.16 0.72
C TYR A 383 1.99 2.20 -0.33
N PRO A 384 1.22 3.28 -0.62
CA PRO A 384 1.63 4.27 -1.59
C PRO A 384 2.92 5.01 -1.18
N ILE A 385 3.17 5.20 0.12
CA ILE A 385 4.41 5.82 0.63
C ILE A 385 5.63 4.99 0.21
N ILE A 386 5.61 3.68 0.47
CA ILE A 386 6.72 2.78 0.11
C ILE A 386 6.80 2.62 -1.41
N MET A 387 5.66 2.61 -2.11
CA MET A 387 5.60 2.46 -3.56
C MET A 387 5.94 3.74 -4.35
N THR A 388 6.23 4.86 -3.69
CA THR A 388 6.60 6.12 -4.37
C THR A 388 7.78 5.99 -5.31
N LEU A 389 8.70 5.05 -5.05
CA LEU A 389 9.83 4.77 -5.94
C LEU A 389 9.41 4.18 -7.30
N TYR A 390 8.24 3.56 -7.37
CA TYR A 390 7.71 2.97 -8.59
C TYR A 390 6.75 3.92 -9.29
N GLN A 391 5.66 4.29 -8.61
CA GLN A 391 4.57 5.05 -9.23
C GLN A 391 3.74 5.73 -8.16
N ASP A 392 3.00 6.76 -8.56
CA ASP A 392 2.00 7.35 -7.70
C ASP A 392 0.86 6.35 -7.50
N GLN A 393 0.49 6.08 -6.25
CA GLN A 393 -0.62 5.21 -5.83
C GLN A 393 -1.58 5.92 -4.87
N PHE A 394 -1.46 7.25 -4.72
CA PHE A 394 -2.35 8.01 -3.86
C PHE A 394 -3.68 8.26 -4.56
N LEU A 395 -3.69 8.93 -5.71
CA LEU A 395 -4.94 9.26 -6.42
C LEU A 395 -5.18 8.43 -7.69
N THR A 396 -4.13 7.86 -8.28
CA THR A 396 -4.23 7.02 -9.49
C THR A 396 -5.06 5.75 -9.30
N ILE A 397 -5.14 5.25 -8.06
CA ILE A 397 -5.97 4.10 -7.66
C ILE A 397 -7.17 4.52 -6.79
N MET A 398 -7.78 5.67 -7.09
CA MET A 398 -8.92 6.22 -6.33
C MET A 398 -10.05 5.20 -6.13
N SER A 399 -10.39 4.42 -7.16
CA SER A 399 -11.40 3.35 -7.05
C SER A 399 -11.09 2.34 -5.94
N THR A 400 -9.81 1.99 -5.77
CA THR A 400 -9.35 1.11 -4.69
C THR A 400 -9.49 1.79 -3.32
N TRP A 401 -9.16 3.08 -3.20
CA TRP A 401 -9.35 3.83 -1.95
C TRP A 401 -10.81 3.91 -1.51
N VAL A 402 -11.73 4.17 -2.45
CA VAL A 402 -13.17 4.18 -2.18
C VAL A 402 -13.62 2.81 -1.63
N GLN A 403 -13.20 1.71 -2.27
CA GLN A 403 -13.48 0.36 -1.79
C GLN A 403 -12.90 0.10 -0.39
N ILE A 404 -11.65 0.49 -0.13
CA ILE A 404 -11.01 0.33 1.18
C ILE A 404 -11.82 1.05 2.26
N ILE A 405 -12.20 2.32 2.03
CA ILE A 405 -12.95 3.13 3.00
C ILE A 405 -14.32 2.52 3.29
N ILE A 406 -15.06 2.12 2.25
CA ILE A 406 -16.40 1.54 2.40
C ILE A 406 -16.33 0.21 3.16
N VAL A 407 -15.48 -0.73 2.72
CA VAL A 407 -15.37 -2.05 3.35
C VAL A 407 -14.90 -1.93 4.79
N LEU A 408 -13.97 -1.03 5.06
CA LEU A 408 -13.47 -0.79 6.41
C LEU A 408 -14.53 -0.19 7.33
N GLY A 409 -15.35 0.72 6.81
CA GLY A 409 -16.52 1.26 7.49
C GLY A 409 -17.53 0.17 7.86
N ILE A 410 -17.83 -0.74 6.92
CA ILE A 410 -18.68 -1.92 7.15
C ILE A 410 -18.09 -2.79 8.26
N CYS A 411 -16.81 -3.16 8.15
CA CYS A 411 -16.11 -3.95 9.17
C CYS A 411 -16.21 -3.33 10.57
N HIS A 412 -16.01 -2.02 10.66
CA HIS A 412 -16.06 -1.31 11.93
C HIS A 412 -17.48 -1.26 12.52
N ALA A 413 -18.49 -1.01 11.69
CA ALA A 413 -19.88 -0.97 12.11
C ALA A 413 -20.31 -2.29 12.78
N PHE A 414 -20.00 -3.44 12.16
CA PHE A 414 -20.35 -4.76 12.70
C PHE A 414 -19.55 -5.17 13.94
N THR A 415 -18.38 -4.58 14.18
CA THR A 415 -17.56 -4.82 15.39
C THR A 415 -18.14 -4.09 16.62
N ASN A 416 -18.79 -2.94 16.42
CA ASN A 416 -19.34 -2.13 17.53
C ASN A 416 -20.69 -2.63 18.06
N VAL A 417 -21.43 -3.42 17.28
CA VAL A 417 -22.77 -3.92 17.65
C VAL A 417 -22.70 -4.87 18.85
N GLU A 418 -21.69 -5.74 18.91
CA GLU A 418 -21.57 -6.76 19.97
C GLU A 418 -21.28 -6.13 21.34
N ARG A 419 -20.46 -5.08 21.37
CA ARG A 419 -20.19 -4.29 22.59
C ARG A 419 -21.45 -3.69 23.20
N ARG A 420 -22.37 -3.18 22.37
CA ARG A 420 -23.63 -2.61 22.87
C ARG A 420 -24.51 -3.67 23.52
N ARG A 421 -24.49 -4.91 23.02
CA ARG A 421 -25.23 -6.03 23.62
C ARG A 421 -24.69 -6.39 24.99
N GLU A 422 -23.36 -6.48 25.15
CA GLU A 422 -22.72 -6.77 26.43
C GLU A 422 -23.03 -5.71 27.49
N ILE A 423 -22.97 -4.42 27.14
CA ILE A 423 -23.29 -3.33 28.07
C ILE A 423 -24.79 -3.26 28.40
N SER A 424 -25.66 -3.62 27.45
CA SER A 424 -27.12 -3.56 27.63
C SER A 424 -27.70 -4.70 28.44
N LEU A 425 -26.92 -5.73 28.76
CA LEU A 425 -27.33 -6.78 29.70
C LEU A 425 -27.03 -6.24 31.10
N PRO A 426 -28.03 -5.70 31.84
CA PRO A 426 -27.80 -5.29 33.22
C PRO A 426 -27.21 -6.46 33.95
N ASP A 427 -26.17 -6.20 34.74
CA ASP A 427 -25.43 -7.22 35.47
C ASP A 427 -26.39 -7.96 36.39
N ARG A 428 -27.00 -9.04 35.88
CA ARG A 428 -28.00 -9.83 36.61
C ARG A 428 -27.40 -10.42 37.89
N ARG A 429 -26.06 -10.38 38.03
CA ARG A 429 -25.33 -10.75 39.23
C ARG A 429 -25.49 -9.75 40.38
N GLU A 430 -25.54 -8.45 40.12
CA GLU A 430 -25.80 -7.46 41.19
C GLU A 430 -27.22 -7.60 41.77
N ASN A 431 -28.20 -7.98 40.94
CA ASN A 431 -29.56 -8.20 41.42
C ASN A 431 -29.75 -9.56 42.14
N SER A 432 -28.92 -10.57 41.89
CA SER A 432 -28.98 -11.84 42.64
C SER A 432 -28.33 -11.74 44.02
N GLU A 433 -27.24 -10.97 44.18
CA GLU A 433 -26.62 -10.76 45.49
C GLU A 433 -27.47 -9.85 46.38
N HIS A 434 -28.14 -8.83 45.82
CA HIS A 434 -29.12 -8.04 46.59
C HIS A 434 -30.40 -8.82 46.93
N ALA A 435 -30.81 -9.81 46.11
CA ALA A 435 -31.94 -10.66 46.43
C ALA A 435 -31.64 -11.62 47.60
N GLU A 436 -30.44 -12.20 47.69
CA GLU A 436 -30.06 -13.10 48.78
C GLU A 436 -29.86 -12.38 50.13
N VAL A 437 -29.34 -11.15 50.14
CA VAL A 437 -29.20 -10.36 51.38
C VAL A 437 -30.56 -9.90 51.94
N SER A 438 -31.58 -9.75 51.08
CA SER A 438 -32.93 -9.33 51.50
C SER A 438 -33.78 -10.44 52.16
N LEU A 439 -33.33 -11.70 52.11
CA LEU A 439 -34.05 -12.85 52.68
C LEU A 439 -33.60 -13.26 54.09
N GLN A 440 -32.63 -12.57 54.69
CA GLN A 440 -32.07 -12.93 56.01
C GLN A 440 -32.60 -12.13 57.22
N TRP A 441 -33.56 -11.23 57.06
CA TRP A 441 -34.09 -10.46 58.20
C TRP A 441 -35.63 -10.38 58.22
N LYS A 442 -36.26 -11.40 58.82
CA LYS A 442 -37.51 -11.23 59.59
C LYS A 442 -37.44 -12.11 60.85
N PRO A 443 -37.45 -11.52 62.06
CA PRO A 443 -37.63 -12.26 63.31
C PRO A 443 -39.04 -12.82 63.47
#